data_AF-A0A8T2J768-F1
#
_entry.id   AF-A0A8T2J768-F1
#
_cell.length_a   1.000
_cell.length_b   1.000
_cell.length_c   1.000
_cell.angle_alpha   90.00
_cell.angle_beta   90.00
_cell.angle_gamma   90.00
#
_symmetry.space_group_name_H-M   'P 1'
#
loop_
_entity.id
_entity.type
_entity.pdbx_description
1 polymer ?
#
loop_
_entity_poly.entity_id
_entity_poly.type
_entity_poly.pdbx_seq_one_letter_code
_entity_poly.pdbx_strand_id
1 'polypeptide(L)'
;MDLKLFTTQRRGEPRAIFLGIGMMVCSVMMFFLFGFTVVPKYLKSVWTEESLCTLANTSFKDAVSCSFKPNAECEMNSQYPCLQVFVNLNFSQDIFMLYHTEETPELNDECSYIPKCEKNFTEVKMHVDIIQENFKQKQPFTCFYDPNGIRKSIILSRKYGPKLLLSYFFWPASMFTAGLSIIIMIKISQYFAMISMQSKKLIIR
;
A
#
# COMPACT_ATOMS: atom_id res chain seq x y z
N MET A 1 19.25 -9.34 48.41
CA MET A 1 18.25 -9.42 47.32
C MET A 1 18.87 -9.10 45.96
N ASP A 2 19.74 -8.08 45.86
CA ASP A 2 20.32 -7.60 44.59
C ASP A 2 21.07 -8.66 43.76
N LEU A 3 21.81 -9.59 44.39
CA LEU A 3 22.53 -10.64 43.65
C LEU A 3 21.58 -11.62 42.94
N LYS A 4 20.44 -11.94 43.55
CA LYS A 4 19.40 -12.82 42.97
C LYS A 4 18.69 -12.15 41.79
N LEU A 5 18.46 -10.84 41.86
CA LEU A 5 17.92 -10.05 40.75
C LEU A 5 18.94 -9.99 39.59
N PHE A 6 20.22 -9.78 39.91
CA PHE A 6 21.32 -9.75 38.94
C PHE A 6 21.51 -11.08 38.20
N THR A 7 21.43 -12.21 38.90
CA THR A 7 21.52 -13.55 38.27
C THR A 7 20.30 -13.87 37.40
N THR A 8 19.13 -13.35 37.76
CA THR A 8 17.91 -13.52 36.97
C THR A 8 17.94 -12.67 35.70
N GLN A 9 18.43 -11.44 35.79
CA GLN A 9 18.63 -10.54 34.64
C GLN A 9 19.60 -11.13 33.61
N ARG A 10 20.74 -11.69 34.05
CA ARG A 10 21.77 -12.29 33.19
C ARG A 10 21.28 -13.49 32.37
N ARG A 11 20.20 -14.15 32.79
CA ARG A 11 19.65 -15.36 32.14
C ARG A 11 18.64 -15.06 31.02
N GLY A 12 17.95 -13.91 31.09
CA GLY A 12 17.01 -13.45 30.05
C GLY A 12 17.64 -12.57 28.96
N GLU A 13 18.81 -11.99 29.25
CA GLU A 13 19.55 -11.04 28.45
C GLU A 13 19.89 -11.48 27.00
N PRO A 14 20.47 -12.68 26.74
CA PRO A 14 20.83 -13.07 25.37
C PRO A 14 19.59 -13.30 24.49
N ARG A 15 18.46 -13.68 25.09
CA ARG A 15 17.20 -13.90 24.37
C ARG A 15 16.58 -12.58 23.91
N ALA A 16 16.63 -11.55 24.76
CA ALA A 16 16.11 -10.23 24.43
C ALA A 16 16.99 -9.48 23.42
N ILE A 17 18.32 -9.64 23.48
CA ILE A 17 19.23 -9.13 22.46
C ILE A 17 18.98 -9.82 21.11
N PHE A 18 18.83 -11.14 21.10
CA PHE A 18 18.53 -11.88 19.88
C PHE A 18 17.18 -11.45 19.27
N LEU A 19 16.17 -11.19 20.11
CA LEU A 19 14.89 -10.64 19.68
C LEU A 19 15.06 -9.25 19.03
N GLY A 20 15.80 -8.34 19.67
CA GLY A 20 16.06 -7.00 19.12
C GLY A 20 16.79 -7.03 17.78
N ILE A 21 17.82 -7.89 17.66
CA ILE A 21 18.55 -8.10 16.40
C ILE A 21 17.63 -8.70 15.33
N GLY A 22 16.84 -9.71 15.69
CA GLY A 22 15.86 -10.32 14.78
C GLY A 22 14.86 -9.30 14.25
N MET A 23 14.36 -8.41 15.11
CA MET A 23 13.46 -7.32 14.71
C MET A 23 14.11 -6.34 13.73
N MET A 24 15.39 -6.00 13.95
CA MET A 24 16.13 -5.14 13.01
C MET A 24 16.31 -5.81 11.64
N VAL A 25 16.75 -7.07 11.61
CA VAL A 25 16.98 -7.81 10.36
C VAL A 25 15.68 -7.95 9.57
N CYS A 26 14.59 -8.33 10.23
CA CYS A 26 13.27 -8.42 9.59
C CYS A 26 12.81 -7.07 9.04
N SER A 27 13.01 -5.98 9.78
CA SER A 27 12.68 -4.63 9.32
C SER A 27 13.49 -4.25 8.08
N VAL A 28 14.82 -4.47 8.08
CA VAL A 28 15.69 -4.20 6.94
C VAL A 28 15.24 -4.98 5.70
N MET A 29 14.90 -6.27 5.85
CA MET A 29 14.37 -7.07 4.76
C MET A 29 13.04 -6.51 4.23
N MET A 30 12.11 -6.11 5.11
CA MET A 30 10.86 -5.46 4.69
C MET A 30 11.09 -4.14 3.97
N PHE A 31 12.04 -3.32 4.43
CA PHE A 31 12.44 -2.08 3.77
C PHE A 31 12.90 -2.32 2.33
N PHE A 32 13.72 -3.35 2.11
CA PHE A 32 14.15 -3.71 0.76
C PHE A 32 12.97 -4.19 -0.09
N LEU A 33 12.10 -5.05 0.44
CA LEU A 33 10.93 -5.54 -0.28
C LEU A 33 10.01 -4.38 -0.72
N PHE A 34 9.66 -3.47 0.19
CA PHE A 34 8.84 -2.31 -0.15
C PHE A 34 9.58 -1.29 -1.04
N GLY A 35 10.88 -1.11 -0.82
CA GLY A 35 11.76 -0.32 -1.66
C GLY A 35 11.73 -0.76 -3.12
N PHE A 36 11.95 -2.05 -3.38
CA PHE A 36 11.97 -2.57 -4.75
C PHE A 36 10.58 -2.75 -5.36
N THR A 37 9.52 -2.97 -4.58
CA THR A 37 8.18 -3.21 -5.13
C THR A 37 7.32 -1.95 -5.27
N VAL A 38 7.40 -1.01 -4.33
CA VAL A 38 6.50 0.16 -4.28
C VAL A 38 7.14 1.39 -4.92
N VAL A 39 8.45 1.62 -4.74
CA VAL A 39 9.12 2.81 -5.28
C VAL A 39 9.08 2.84 -6.82
N PRO A 40 9.36 1.74 -7.56
CA PRO A 40 9.27 1.78 -9.01
C PRO A 40 7.85 2.06 -9.51
N LYS A 41 6.82 1.54 -8.82
CA LYS A 41 5.42 1.80 -9.15
C LYS A 41 5.04 3.26 -8.94
N TYR A 42 5.57 3.88 -7.89
CA TYR A 42 5.41 5.32 -7.67
C TYR A 42 6.10 6.15 -8.75
N LEU A 43 7.36 5.83 -9.09
CA LEU A 43 8.13 6.57 -10.11
C LEU A 43 7.55 6.43 -11.52
N LYS A 44 6.90 5.30 -11.82
CA LYS A 44 6.20 5.07 -13.10
C LYS A 44 4.86 5.80 -13.19
N SER A 45 4.28 6.24 -12.07
CA SER A 45 2.98 6.91 -12.06
C SER A 45 3.08 8.30 -12.70
N VAL A 46 2.61 8.43 -13.94
CA VAL A 46 2.69 9.67 -14.74
C VAL A 46 1.57 10.66 -14.38
N TRP A 47 0.43 10.14 -13.91
CA TRP A 47 -0.73 10.92 -13.48
C TRP A 47 -0.48 11.58 -12.12
N THR A 48 -0.01 12.82 -12.15
CA THR A 48 0.52 13.51 -10.98
C THR A 48 -0.31 14.72 -10.56
N GLU A 49 -0.92 15.41 -11.52
CA GLU A 49 -1.67 16.65 -11.29
C GLU A 49 -3.17 16.39 -11.12
N GLU A 50 -3.78 17.11 -10.17
CA GLU A 50 -5.20 17.01 -9.84
C GLU A 50 -6.03 18.01 -10.65
N SER A 51 -7.21 17.61 -11.10
CA SER A 51 -8.15 18.48 -11.79
C SER A 51 -9.59 18.04 -11.54
N LEU A 52 -10.55 18.90 -11.91
CA LEU A 52 -11.97 18.57 -11.91
C LEU A 52 -12.36 18.00 -13.27
N CYS A 53 -12.91 16.79 -13.26
CA CYS A 53 -13.47 16.12 -14.42
C CYS A 53 -15.00 16.20 -14.41
N THR A 54 -15.57 16.40 -15.60
CA THR A 54 -17.00 16.23 -15.87
C THR A 54 -17.22 15.07 -16.83
N LEU A 55 -18.39 14.44 -16.75
CA LEU A 55 -18.69 13.29 -17.58
C LEU A 55 -19.07 13.76 -18.99
N ALA A 56 -18.39 13.24 -20.00
CA ALA A 56 -18.73 13.49 -21.40
C ALA A 56 -19.66 12.38 -21.93
N ASN A 57 -19.25 11.11 -21.80
CA ASN A 57 -20.04 9.97 -22.26
C ASN A 57 -19.75 8.70 -21.46
N THR A 58 -20.72 7.79 -21.39
CA THR A 58 -20.56 6.45 -20.83
C THR A 58 -21.11 5.43 -21.81
N SER A 59 -20.34 4.40 -22.11
CA SER A 59 -20.78 3.27 -22.94
C SER A 59 -20.38 1.95 -22.30
N PHE A 60 -21.16 0.91 -22.58
CA PHE A 60 -20.78 -0.46 -22.29
C PHE A 60 -20.22 -1.11 -23.55
N LYS A 61 -19.09 -1.80 -23.40
CA LYS A 61 -18.55 -2.69 -24.43
C LYS A 61 -19.00 -4.13 -24.18
N ASP A 62 -18.73 -5.01 -25.13
CA ASP A 62 -19.00 -6.44 -25.03
C ASP A 62 -18.42 -7.05 -23.74
N ALA A 63 -19.10 -8.08 -23.24
CA ALA A 63 -18.68 -8.76 -22.02
C ALA A 63 -17.32 -9.43 -22.22
N VAL A 64 -16.40 -9.16 -21.29
CA VAL A 64 -15.02 -9.67 -21.35
C VAL A 64 -14.92 -10.91 -20.48
N SER A 65 -14.33 -11.98 -21.02
CA SER A 65 -14.09 -13.22 -20.28
C SER A 65 -13.03 -13.01 -19.20
N CYS A 66 -13.29 -13.53 -18.01
CA CYS A 66 -12.36 -13.54 -16.89
C CYS A 66 -12.34 -14.91 -16.22
N SER A 67 -11.25 -15.24 -15.54
CA SER A 67 -11.21 -16.41 -14.67
C SER A 67 -11.29 -15.99 -13.20
N PHE A 68 -12.12 -16.70 -12.44
CA PHE A 68 -12.18 -16.56 -10.99
C PHE A 68 -11.84 -17.89 -10.32
N LYS A 69 -11.16 -17.80 -9.18
CA LYS A 69 -10.74 -18.96 -8.39
C LYS A 69 -11.54 -19.02 -7.09
N PRO A 70 -12.63 -19.81 -7.02
CA PRO A 70 -13.37 -19.98 -5.77
C PRO A 70 -12.53 -20.70 -4.70
N ASN A 71 -11.72 -21.70 -5.11
CA ASN A 71 -10.81 -22.47 -4.27
C ASN A 71 -9.43 -22.57 -4.96
N ALA A 72 -8.39 -22.95 -4.22
CA ALA A 72 -7.02 -23.07 -4.75
C ALA A 72 -6.88 -24.06 -5.92
N GLU A 73 -7.82 -25.01 -6.06
CA GLU A 73 -7.75 -26.13 -7.01
C GLU A 73 -8.69 -25.97 -8.22
N CYS A 74 -9.60 -25.01 -8.22
CA CYS A 74 -10.58 -24.82 -9.30
C CYS A 74 -10.48 -23.42 -9.89
N GLU A 75 -10.23 -23.34 -11.19
CA GLU A 75 -10.32 -22.11 -11.98
C GLU A 75 -11.57 -22.20 -12.85
N MET A 76 -12.45 -21.20 -12.72
CA MET A 76 -13.74 -21.16 -13.39
C MET A 76 -13.80 -19.91 -14.26
N ASN A 77 -14.31 -20.06 -15.48
CA ASN A 77 -14.49 -18.94 -16.39
C ASN A 77 -15.83 -18.25 -16.08
N SER A 78 -15.78 -16.93 -16.05
CA SER A 78 -16.94 -16.05 -15.97
C SER A 78 -16.74 -14.89 -16.93
N GLN A 79 -17.65 -13.92 -16.92
CA GLN A 79 -17.58 -12.72 -17.73
C GLN A 79 -17.85 -11.50 -16.86
N TYR A 80 -17.36 -10.34 -17.28
CA TYR A 80 -17.69 -9.06 -16.68
C TYR A 80 -18.07 -8.03 -17.76
N PRO A 81 -19.00 -7.10 -17.45
CA PRO A 81 -19.30 -6.00 -18.36
C PRO A 81 -18.18 -4.95 -18.31
N CYS A 82 -17.71 -4.54 -19.49
CA CYS A 82 -16.70 -3.49 -19.63
C CYS A 82 -17.39 -2.12 -19.71
N LEU A 83 -17.18 -1.28 -18.69
CA LEU A 83 -17.67 0.10 -18.69
C LEU A 83 -16.59 1.02 -19.25
N GLN A 84 -16.97 1.86 -20.22
CA GLN A 84 -16.17 2.93 -20.78
C GLN A 84 -16.71 4.28 -20.31
N VAL A 85 -15.84 5.09 -19.73
CA VAL A 85 -16.16 6.40 -19.18
C VAL A 85 -15.24 7.41 -19.84
N PHE A 86 -15.85 8.36 -20.54
CA PHE A 86 -15.16 9.47 -21.19
C PHE A 86 -15.46 10.75 -20.42
N VAL A 87 -14.43 11.53 -20.17
CA VAL A 87 -14.50 12.75 -19.37
C VAL A 87 -13.79 13.90 -20.08
N ASN A 88 -14.22 15.12 -19.77
CA ASN A 88 -13.53 16.35 -20.13
C ASN A 88 -12.95 17.01 -18.88
N LEU A 89 -11.85 17.74 -19.07
CA LEU A 89 -11.16 18.48 -18.02
C LEU A 89 -11.78 19.86 -17.85
N ASN A 90 -11.78 20.42 -16.65
CA ASN A 90 -12.32 21.77 -16.44
C ASN A 90 -11.62 22.86 -17.29
N PHE A 91 -10.34 22.65 -17.62
CA PHE A 91 -9.54 23.60 -18.40
C PHE A 91 -9.38 23.23 -19.88
N SER A 92 -9.86 22.05 -20.32
CA SER A 92 -9.76 21.62 -21.72
C SER A 92 -11.07 20.97 -22.18
N GLN A 93 -11.49 21.28 -23.41
CA GLN A 93 -12.65 20.64 -24.04
C GLN A 93 -12.31 19.28 -24.67
N ASP A 94 -11.05 18.84 -24.57
CA ASP A 94 -10.65 17.52 -25.03
C ASP A 94 -11.32 16.41 -24.20
N ILE A 95 -11.69 15.34 -24.89
CA ILE A 95 -12.32 14.16 -24.29
C ILE A 95 -11.25 13.08 -24.10
N PHE A 96 -11.15 12.57 -22.88
CA PHE A 96 -10.21 11.53 -22.51
C PHE A 96 -10.92 10.32 -21.91
N MET A 97 -10.36 9.14 -22.12
CA MET A 97 -10.80 7.94 -21.41
C MET A 97 -10.34 8.00 -19.96
N LEU A 98 -11.28 7.80 -19.03
CA LEU A 98 -11.03 7.69 -17.60
C LEU A 98 -10.71 6.24 -17.25
N TYR A 99 -9.72 6.01 -16.39
CA TYR A 99 -9.45 4.72 -15.78
C TYR A 99 -9.62 4.80 -14.26
N HIS A 100 -9.98 3.70 -13.62
CA HIS A 100 -10.16 3.68 -12.17
C HIS A 100 -8.83 3.88 -11.41
N THR A 101 -7.76 3.19 -11.84
CA THR A 101 -6.44 3.21 -11.20
C THR A 101 -5.31 3.07 -12.23
N GLU A 102 -4.05 3.25 -11.81
CA GLU A 102 -2.87 3.09 -12.67
C GLU A 102 -2.70 1.67 -13.26
N GLU A 103 -3.30 0.65 -12.64
CA GLU A 103 -3.19 -0.76 -13.06
C GLU A 103 -4.22 -1.13 -14.13
N THR A 104 -5.35 -0.41 -14.18
CA THR A 104 -6.45 -0.68 -15.12
C THR A 104 -6.01 -0.69 -16.59
N PRO A 105 -5.28 0.33 -17.11
CA PRO A 105 -4.84 0.32 -18.50
C PRO A 105 -3.78 -0.74 -18.81
N GLU A 106 -3.14 -1.35 -17.80
CA GLU A 106 -2.22 -2.48 -17.99
C GLU A 106 -2.96 -3.81 -18.11
N LEU A 107 -4.16 -3.92 -17.52
CA LEU A 107 -4.99 -5.13 -17.55
C LEU A 107 -5.89 -5.18 -18.79
N ASN A 108 -6.56 -4.07 -19.10
CA ASN A 108 -7.38 -3.91 -20.30
C ASN A 108 -7.45 -2.41 -20.62
N ASP A 109 -6.82 -2.02 -21.72
CA ASP A 109 -6.75 -0.64 -22.17
C ASP A 109 -8.07 -0.11 -22.73
N GLU A 110 -9.03 -0.97 -23.02
CA GLU A 110 -10.34 -0.58 -23.57
C GLU A 110 -11.40 -0.36 -22.49
N CYS A 111 -11.14 -0.73 -21.24
CA CYS A 111 -12.10 -0.67 -20.13
C CYS A 111 -11.68 0.33 -19.05
N SER A 112 -12.59 1.24 -18.72
CA SER A 112 -12.37 2.25 -17.67
C SER A 112 -12.42 1.67 -16.27
N TYR A 113 -13.29 0.69 -16.04
CA TYR A 113 -13.45 -0.01 -14.77
C TYR A 113 -13.52 -1.51 -15.00
N ILE A 114 -12.70 -2.25 -14.24
CA ILE A 114 -12.66 -3.72 -14.27
C ILE A 114 -13.13 -4.20 -12.89
N PRO A 115 -14.36 -4.74 -12.78
CA PRO A 115 -14.84 -5.28 -11.52
C PRO A 115 -14.08 -6.56 -11.16
N LYS A 116 -14.20 -6.98 -9.90
CA LYS A 116 -13.76 -8.31 -9.48
C LYS A 116 -14.55 -9.37 -10.28
N CYS A 117 -13.83 -10.37 -10.81
CA CYS A 117 -14.46 -11.48 -11.51
C CYS A 117 -15.21 -12.37 -10.52
N GLU A 118 -16.52 -12.52 -10.70
CA GLU A 118 -17.39 -13.33 -9.86
C GLU A 118 -18.25 -14.26 -10.72
N LYS A 119 -18.81 -15.30 -10.09
CA LYS A 119 -19.65 -16.28 -10.80
C LYS A 119 -20.94 -15.67 -11.35
N ASN A 120 -21.52 -14.72 -10.63
CA ASN A 120 -22.84 -14.17 -10.94
C ASN A 120 -22.73 -12.90 -11.80
N PHE A 121 -22.80 -13.06 -13.12
CA PHE A 121 -22.72 -11.94 -14.06
C PHE A 121 -23.75 -10.83 -13.77
N THR A 122 -24.97 -11.19 -13.38
CA THR A 122 -26.06 -10.22 -13.13
C THR A 122 -25.75 -9.32 -11.94
N GLU A 123 -25.16 -9.87 -10.89
CA GLU A 123 -24.76 -9.12 -9.69
C GLU A 123 -23.59 -8.18 -10.00
N VAL A 124 -22.58 -8.68 -10.71
CA VAL A 124 -21.47 -7.85 -11.19
C VAL A 124 -21.98 -6.72 -12.08
N LYS A 125 -22.92 -7.01 -12.98
CA LYS A 125 -23.53 -6.00 -13.86
C LYS A 125 -24.29 -4.94 -13.08
N MET A 126 -25.12 -5.34 -12.11
CA MET A 126 -25.83 -4.39 -11.26
C MET A 126 -24.85 -3.46 -10.52
N HIS A 127 -23.73 -3.99 -10.03
CA HIS A 127 -22.70 -3.18 -9.38
C HIS A 127 -22.06 -2.16 -10.34
N VAL A 128 -21.76 -2.57 -11.58
CA VAL A 128 -21.20 -1.66 -12.59
C VAL A 128 -22.22 -0.61 -13.05
N ASP A 129 -23.50 -0.98 -13.18
CA ASP A 129 -24.59 -0.04 -13.48
C ASP A 129 -24.71 1.03 -12.39
N ILE A 130 -24.61 0.65 -11.12
CA ILE A 130 -24.60 1.60 -9.99
C ILE A 130 -23.40 2.55 -10.09
N ILE A 131 -22.22 2.07 -10.47
CA ILE A 131 -21.04 2.92 -10.67
C ILE A 131 -21.28 3.93 -11.80
N GLN A 132 -21.83 3.48 -12.93
CA GLN A 132 -22.18 4.37 -14.04
C GLN A 132 -23.14 5.47 -13.58
N GLU A 133 -24.20 5.13 -12.85
CA GLU A 133 -25.15 6.12 -12.34
C GLU A 133 -24.51 7.09 -11.33
N ASN A 134 -23.58 6.62 -10.50
CA ASN A 134 -22.82 7.50 -9.62
C ASN A 134 -22.00 8.54 -10.40
N PHE A 135 -21.39 8.16 -11.53
CA PHE A 135 -20.68 9.12 -12.38
C PHE A 135 -21.62 10.17 -12.99
N LYS A 136 -22.87 9.80 -13.30
CA LYS A 136 -23.88 10.77 -13.80
C LYS A 136 -24.34 11.73 -12.72
N GLN A 137 -24.54 11.24 -11.49
CA GLN A 137 -25.09 12.05 -10.39
C GLN A 137 -24.04 12.92 -9.66
N LYS A 138 -22.81 12.40 -9.49
CA LYS A 138 -21.77 13.04 -8.67
C LYS A 138 -20.76 13.77 -9.55
N GLN A 139 -21.14 14.94 -10.04
CA GLN A 139 -20.28 15.78 -10.88
C GLN A 139 -20.21 17.23 -10.36
N PRO A 140 -19.08 17.94 -10.57
CA PRO A 140 -17.79 17.42 -11.04
C PRO A 140 -17.09 16.57 -9.98
N PHE A 141 -16.15 15.71 -10.40
CA PHE A 141 -15.34 14.88 -9.50
C PHE A 141 -13.85 15.11 -9.72
N THR A 142 -13.06 14.89 -8.67
CA THR A 142 -11.59 14.94 -8.74
C THR A 142 -11.04 13.81 -9.60
N CYS A 143 -10.09 14.14 -10.46
CA CYS A 143 -9.36 13.21 -11.32
C CYS A 143 -7.90 13.65 -11.50
N PHE A 144 -7.04 12.73 -11.93
CA PHE A 144 -5.62 13.00 -12.15
C PHE A 144 -5.23 12.83 -13.62
N TYR A 145 -4.46 13.80 -14.12
CA TYR A 145 -3.98 13.82 -15.50
C TYR A 145 -2.44 13.85 -15.57
N ASP A 146 -1.92 13.57 -16.75
CA ASP A 146 -0.49 13.68 -17.05
C ASP A 146 -0.16 15.08 -17.57
N PRO A 147 0.60 15.90 -16.82
CA PRO A 147 0.97 17.25 -17.26
C PRO A 147 1.96 17.25 -18.43
N ASN A 148 2.72 16.17 -18.63
CA ASN A 148 3.69 16.05 -19.71
C ASN A 148 3.03 15.58 -21.02
N GLY A 149 1.76 15.16 -20.97
CA GLY A 149 1.01 14.70 -22.14
C GLY A 149 1.55 13.44 -22.81
N ILE A 150 2.36 12.64 -22.10
CA ILE A 150 2.92 11.37 -22.58
C ILE A 150 1.80 10.35 -22.75
N ARG A 151 0.81 10.35 -21.83
CA ARG A 151 -0.43 9.56 -21.95
C ARG A 151 -1.66 10.46 -22.06
N LYS A 152 -2.43 10.27 -23.12
CA LYS A 152 -3.76 10.89 -23.31
C LYS A 152 -4.86 10.13 -22.57
N SER A 153 -4.66 9.87 -21.28
CA SER A 153 -5.66 9.23 -20.43
C SER A 153 -5.65 9.81 -19.03
N ILE A 154 -6.77 9.65 -18.33
CA ILE A 154 -7.00 10.23 -17.00
C ILE A 154 -7.28 9.09 -16.03
N ILE A 155 -6.86 9.23 -14.77
CA ILE A 155 -7.23 8.28 -13.71
C ILE A 155 -8.13 8.94 -12.67
N LEU A 156 -9.05 8.16 -12.10
CA LEU A 156 -9.94 8.62 -11.03
C LEU A 156 -9.20 8.70 -9.70
N SER A 157 -8.48 7.63 -9.34
CA SER A 157 -7.80 7.53 -8.06
C SER A 157 -6.36 7.08 -8.25
N ARG A 158 -5.45 7.82 -7.62
CA ARG A 158 -4.04 7.47 -7.56
C ARG A 158 -3.79 6.49 -6.42
N LYS A 159 -3.51 5.23 -6.76
CA LYS A 159 -3.18 4.18 -5.79
C LYS A 159 -1.79 4.40 -5.23
N TYR A 160 -0.82 4.76 -6.08
CA TYR A 160 0.57 4.97 -5.67
C TYR A 160 0.84 6.45 -5.35
N GLY A 161 0.19 6.95 -4.30
CA GLY A 161 0.40 8.29 -3.77
C GLY A 161 1.53 8.39 -2.73
N PRO A 162 2.02 9.61 -2.43
CA PRO A 162 3.06 9.82 -1.41
C PRO A 162 2.61 9.38 -0.01
N LYS A 163 1.31 9.53 0.30
CA LYS A 163 0.73 9.08 1.58
C LYS A 163 0.85 7.56 1.77
N LEU A 164 0.66 6.79 0.70
CA LEU A 164 0.77 5.34 0.75
C LEU A 164 2.23 4.92 1.01
N LEU A 165 3.19 5.52 0.30
CA LEU A 165 4.62 5.29 0.54
C LEU A 165 4.99 5.55 1.99
N LEU A 166 4.58 6.69 2.56
CA LEU A 166 4.85 7.02 3.96
C LEU A 166 4.30 5.95 4.90
N SER A 167 3.07 5.48 4.67
CA SER A 167 2.47 4.42 5.49
C SER A 167 3.26 3.11 5.39
N TYR A 168 3.64 2.67 4.18
CA TYR A 168 4.40 1.43 3.99
C TYR A 168 5.80 1.47 4.61
N PHE A 169 6.50 2.61 4.54
CA PHE A 169 7.84 2.76 5.12
C PHE A 169 7.83 3.05 6.63
N PHE A 170 6.74 3.62 7.15
CA PHE A 170 6.59 3.90 8.57
C PHE A 170 6.62 2.64 9.44
N TRP A 171 5.98 1.55 9.00
CA TRP A 171 5.93 0.29 9.77
C TRP A 171 7.31 -0.36 9.96
N PRO A 172 8.12 -0.58 8.89
CA PRO A 172 9.50 -1.03 9.03
C PRO A 172 10.34 -0.08 9.87
N ALA A 173 10.21 1.25 9.69
CA ALA A 173 10.94 2.24 10.49
C ALA A 173 10.63 2.08 11.99
N SER A 174 9.35 2.00 12.33
CA SER A 174 8.89 1.80 13.70
C SER A 174 9.45 0.50 14.29
N MET A 175 9.36 -0.61 13.57
CA MET A 175 9.91 -1.90 14.02
C MET A 175 11.44 -1.86 14.23
N PHE A 176 12.16 -1.15 13.37
CA PHE A 176 13.61 -0.95 13.51
C PHE A 176 13.94 -0.13 14.77
N THR A 177 13.24 0.98 14.99
CA THR A 177 13.42 1.82 16.18
C THR A 177 13.07 1.08 17.48
N ALA A 178 12.04 0.23 17.47
CA ALA A 178 11.68 -0.62 18.59
C ALA A 178 12.80 -1.64 18.89
N GLY A 179 13.32 -2.31 17.86
CA GLY A 179 14.47 -3.22 17.98
C GLY A 179 15.71 -2.53 18.57
N LEU A 180 16.02 -1.32 18.09
CA LEU A 180 17.13 -0.51 18.61
C LEU A 180 16.95 -0.14 20.08
N SER A 181 15.75 0.31 20.42
CA SER A 181 15.40 0.73 21.79
C SER A 181 15.57 -0.43 22.78
N ILE A 182 15.17 -1.66 22.40
CA ILE A 182 15.35 -2.84 23.24
C ILE A 182 16.84 -3.10 23.54
N ILE A 183 17.70 -3.07 22.52
CA ILE A 183 19.13 -3.32 22.70
C ILE A 183 19.79 -2.23 23.56
N ILE A 184 19.47 -0.96 23.28
CA ILE A 184 19.98 0.19 24.03
C ILE A 184 19.56 0.08 25.50
N MET A 185 18.29 -0.19 25.77
CA MET A 185 17.77 -0.35 27.13
C MET A 185 18.53 -1.44 27.89
N ILE A 186 18.76 -2.60 27.27
CA ILE A 186 19.51 -3.70 27.89
C ILE A 186 20.95 -3.29 28.20
N LYS A 187 21.63 -2.60 27.27
CA LYS A 187 23.01 -2.14 27.47
C LYS A 187 23.14 -1.10 28.58
N ILE A 188 22.19 -0.17 28.66
CA ILE A 188 22.12 0.82 29.74
C ILE A 188 21.89 0.11 31.08
N SER A 189 20.96 -0.85 31.15
CA SER A 189 20.74 -1.63 32.37
C SER A 189 21.99 -2.40 32.81
N GLN A 190 22.75 -2.98 31.87
CA GLN A 190 24.03 -3.66 32.16
C GLN A 190 25.08 -2.68 32.70
N TYR A 191 25.18 -1.50 32.10
CA TYR A 191 26.14 -0.48 32.50
C TYR A 191 25.90 -0.03 33.95
N PHE A 192 24.65 0.28 34.31
CA PHE A 192 24.28 0.61 35.69
C PHE A 192 24.56 -0.55 36.66
N ALA A 193 24.28 -1.79 36.24
CA ALA A 193 24.59 -2.99 36.99
C ALA A 193 26.08 -3.09 37.33
N MET A 194 26.98 -2.89 36.36
CA MET A 194 28.42 -2.94 36.58
C MET A 194 28.92 -1.83 37.53
N ILE A 195 28.44 -0.59 37.35
CA ILE A 195 28.81 0.52 38.22
C ILE A 195 28.39 0.25 39.67
N SER A 196 27.17 -0.25 39.88
CA SER A 196 26.67 -0.57 41.22
C SER A 196 27.52 -1.63 41.93
N MET A 197 28.02 -2.62 41.18
CA MET A 197 28.93 -3.64 41.72
C MET A 197 30.31 -3.07 42.04
N GLN A 198 30.86 -2.18 41.21
CA GLN A 198 32.15 -1.53 41.46
C GLN A 198 32.09 -0.61 42.68
N SER A 199 31.03 0.18 42.82
CA SER A 199 30.81 1.05 43.98
C SER A 199 30.74 0.25 45.28
N LYS A 200 29.97 -0.84 45.32
CA LYS A 200 29.92 -1.74 46.50
C LYS A 200 31.28 -2.35 46.83
N LYS A 201 32.10 -2.67 45.83
CA LYS A 201 33.45 -3.25 46.05
C LYS A 201 34.45 -2.24 46.64
N LEU A 202 34.25 -0.95 46.36
CA LEU A 202 35.04 0.15 46.95
C LEU A 202 34.60 0.51 48.38
N ILE A 203 33.36 0.26 48.76
CA ILE A 203 32.83 0.54 50.11
C ILE A 203 33.17 -0.57 51.12
N ILE A 204 33.43 -1.80 50.66
CA ILE A 204 33.73 -2.97 51.50
C ILE A 204 35.25 -3.15 51.73
N ARG A 205 36.08 -2.32 51.10
CA ARG A 205 37.54 -2.31 51.27
C ARG A 205 37.96 -1.14 52.14
#